data_AF-A0A9Q1D4L7-F1
#
_entry.id   AF-A0A9Q1D4L7-F1
#
_cell.length_a   1.000
_cell.length_b   1.000
_cell.length_c   1.000
_cell.angle_alpha   90.00
_cell.angle_beta   90.00
_cell.angle_gamma   90.00
#
_symmetry.space_group_name_H-M   'P 1'
#
loop_
_entity.id
_entity.type
_entity.pdbx_description
1 polymer ?
#
loop_
_entity_poly.entity_id
_entity_poly.type
_entity_poly.pdbx_seq_one_letter_code
_entity_poly.pdbx_strand_id
1 'polypeptide(L)'
;MPLSTMSSCGRGPGANRYRTRAVTSQVDELLFGSPKKILPPDPPGCGPQERSSWGSSGPRGLPLSSAHKKPKPETIRIITKDLIRDLKIPSQDPSGLSIILPKSETNRITALARVCTQEEREAELEAKQKDRKAEMDAVEERKVKMHQADVVRKKNQGLSDLEAEARDNAQYLLEKANHMRMEQEDEVKKINEVIRGAQCHAVQDVQILEKQQMVWELQEEERRLDAMMELDRRRALEAQEQIEQLHKQHRILGKMRIQEQIEERMEERRLQEEMKQQEKQKLLENLEKIRQEEFEALMKKKEEQRKLHLEVLKMNEEILQSKELKKDEEKMADLRIMEYTSQKLEQEAEYEMEQSRQKKEKEMEVARLRSLQERDKDYKADQDELRARRNQEAAEREWRKKEREQARRRAEEDDRLKAARLEQITHKEHLLSMEAGRERAEFERVLRAQNEEIWRDREREERQKQRVMRHAEGVRQQMRERETQTVEQRRAELQEHERILEEDRVRRARLSHIKAQKLMELKLAGLPAKYCNEVERKVHVLPDLAE
;
A
#
# COMPACT_ATOMS: atom_id res chain seq x y z
N MET A 1 -75.07 10.89 -6.21
CA MET A 1 -75.06 12.32 -6.60
C MET A 1 -73.79 12.96 -6.06
N PRO A 2 -73.26 14.01 -6.72
CA PRO A 2 -71.81 14.13 -6.99
C PRO A 2 -71.14 15.27 -6.18
N LEU A 3 -69.84 15.56 -6.23
CA LEU A 3 -68.91 15.89 -7.36
C LEU A 3 -67.45 15.60 -6.90
N SER A 4 -66.50 15.15 -7.73
CA SER A 4 -65.75 15.83 -8.83
C SER A 4 -64.91 17.04 -8.35
N THR A 5 -63.68 17.35 -8.77
CA THR A 5 -62.60 16.74 -9.62
C THR A 5 -61.29 17.54 -9.32
N MET A 6 -60.05 17.29 -9.78
CA MET A 6 -59.37 16.52 -10.86
C MET A 6 -58.34 15.53 -10.24
N SER A 7 -57.58 14.64 -10.90
CA SER A 7 -57.14 14.38 -12.30
C SER A 7 -55.88 15.09 -12.85
N SER A 8 -54.71 14.46 -12.66
CA SER A 8 -53.82 14.08 -13.78
C SER A 8 -53.06 12.79 -13.38
N CYS A 9 -52.85 11.75 -14.18
CA CYS A 9 -52.94 11.46 -15.62
C CYS A 9 -51.69 11.82 -16.46
N GLY A 10 -50.94 10.78 -16.87
CA GLY A 10 -49.85 10.81 -17.84
C GLY A 10 -49.68 9.40 -18.43
N ARG A 11 -49.74 9.25 -19.76
CA ARG A 11 -50.00 7.94 -20.39
C ARG A 11 -49.25 7.72 -21.72
N GLY A 12 -47.93 7.52 -21.64
CA GLY A 12 -47.06 7.13 -22.77
C GLY A 12 -46.97 8.16 -23.91
N PRO A 13 -46.51 7.79 -25.12
CA PRO A 13 -45.84 6.54 -25.51
C PRO A 13 -44.46 6.78 -26.17
N GLY A 14 -43.81 5.71 -26.67
CA GLY A 14 -42.55 5.77 -27.44
C GLY A 14 -41.31 5.58 -26.55
N ALA A 15 -40.48 4.55 -26.67
CA ALA A 15 -39.83 3.93 -27.83
C ALA A 15 -38.65 4.76 -28.40
N ASN A 16 -37.48 4.59 -27.79
CA ASN A 16 -36.29 4.23 -28.55
C ASN A 16 -35.30 3.42 -27.71
N ARG A 17 -34.61 2.47 -28.36
CA ARG A 17 -33.65 1.55 -27.71
C ARG A 17 -32.24 1.86 -28.21
N TYR A 18 -31.30 2.11 -27.31
CA TYR A 18 -29.87 1.88 -27.59
C TYR A 18 -29.19 1.22 -26.40
N ARG A 19 -28.83 -0.06 -26.57
CA ARG A 19 -27.89 -0.78 -25.72
C ARG A 19 -26.90 -1.44 -26.66
N THR A 20 -25.72 -0.86 -26.77
CA THR A 20 -24.68 -1.27 -27.73
C THR A 20 -24.30 -2.74 -27.49
N ARG A 21 -24.20 -3.53 -28.56
CA ARG A 21 -23.72 -4.92 -28.54
C ARG A 21 -22.50 -5.04 -29.45
N ALA A 22 -21.61 -5.96 -29.11
CA ALA A 22 -20.39 -6.22 -29.87
C ALA A 22 -20.68 -6.66 -31.32
N VAL A 23 -19.69 -6.44 -32.19
CA VAL A 23 -19.75 -6.75 -33.63
C VAL A 23 -19.51 -8.24 -33.86
N THR A 24 -20.05 -8.77 -34.95
CA THR A 24 -20.07 -10.18 -35.40
C THR A 24 -20.85 -11.16 -34.51
N SER A 25 -21.93 -11.67 -35.09
CA SER A 25 -22.52 -12.97 -34.77
C SER A 25 -22.98 -13.58 -36.09
N GLN A 26 -22.49 -14.75 -36.44
CA GLN A 26 -22.98 -15.51 -37.58
C GLN A 26 -23.43 -16.88 -37.05
N VAL A 27 -24.69 -17.19 -37.26
CA VAL A 27 -25.32 -18.48 -36.94
C VAL A 27 -25.33 -19.30 -38.22
N ASP A 28 -25.27 -20.62 -38.11
CA ASP A 28 -25.69 -21.49 -39.20
C ASP A 28 -26.51 -22.68 -38.66
N GLU A 29 -27.52 -23.09 -39.43
CA GLU A 29 -28.54 -24.07 -39.01
C GLU A 29 -28.36 -25.40 -39.77
N LEU A 30 -27.63 -26.36 -39.17
CA LEU A 30 -27.58 -27.75 -39.68
C LEU A 30 -27.78 -28.78 -38.56
N LEU A 31 -28.96 -28.72 -37.94
CA LEU A 31 -29.59 -29.92 -37.39
C LEU A 31 -30.25 -30.71 -38.53
N PHE A 32 -30.27 -32.05 -38.41
CA PHE A 32 -30.72 -33.00 -39.46
C PHE A 32 -29.80 -33.04 -40.69
N GLY A 33 -29.77 -34.17 -41.43
CA GLY A 33 -28.80 -34.32 -42.52
C GLY A 33 -28.94 -35.56 -43.39
N SER A 34 -27.89 -35.82 -44.20
CA SER A 34 -27.80 -36.80 -45.31
C SER A 34 -28.57 -36.39 -46.59
N PRO A 35 -28.28 -36.94 -47.81
CA PRO A 35 -27.33 -38.03 -48.12
C PRO A 35 -26.44 -37.86 -49.39
N LYS A 36 -25.47 -38.79 -49.57
CA LYS A 36 -24.86 -39.31 -50.83
C LYS A 36 -23.96 -38.44 -51.77
N LYS A 37 -22.69 -38.88 -51.86
CA LYS A 37 -21.83 -39.15 -53.06
C LYS A 37 -21.73 -38.18 -54.26
N ILE A 38 -20.49 -37.93 -54.73
CA ILE A 38 -19.96 -38.13 -56.12
C ILE A 38 -18.40 -38.03 -56.13
N LEU A 39 -17.72 -38.42 -57.22
CA LEU A 39 -16.24 -38.49 -57.47
C LEU A 39 -15.85 -37.71 -58.76
N PRO A 40 -14.56 -37.43 -59.11
CA PRO A 40 -13.28 -37.63 -58.41
C PRO A 40 -12.71 -36.30 -57.84
N PRO A 41 -11.69 -35.52 -58.36
CA PRO A 41 -10.81 -35.59 -59.56
C PRO A 41 -9.30 -35.86 -59.26
N ASP A 42 -8.39 -35.68 -60.24
CA ASP A 42 -6.93 -36.01 -60.21
C ASP A 42 -6.09 -35.18 -61.24
N PRO A 43 -4.72 -35.20 -61.27
CA PRO A 43 -3.76 -35.35 -60.15
C PRO A 43 -2.44 -34.48 -60.11
N PRO A 44 -2.07 -33.54 -61.02
CA PRO A 44 -0.64 -33.31 -61.37
C PRO A 44 0.02 -32.05 -60.75
N GLY A 45 1.36 -31.91 -60.72
CA GLY A 45 2.43 -32.88 -61.00
C GLY A 45 3.87 -32.27 -61.07
N CYS A 46 4.90 -33.09 -60.79
CA CYS A 46 6.36 -32.78 -60.76
C CYS A 46 6.84 -31.79 -59.66
N GLY A 47 8.04 -31.91 -59.07
CA GLY A 47 9.17 -32.83 -59.34
C GLY A 47 10.44 -32.07 -59.78
N PRO A 48 11.67 -32.66 -59.74
CA PRO A 48 12.04 -34.03 -59.36
C PRO A 48 12.36 -34.10 -57.83
N GLN A 49 13.43 -34.65 -57.22
CA GLN A 49 14.70 -35.28 -57.65
C GLN A 49 15.26 -36.21 -56.54
N GLU A 50 16.41 -36.86 -56.79
CA GLU A 50 16.96 -38.00 -56.05
C GLU A 50 18.51 -37.93 -56.01
N ARG A 51 19.16 -38.71 -55.11
CA ARG A 51 20.53 -39.20 -55.34
C ARG A 51 20.59 -40.72 -55.25
N SER A 52 21.12 -41.30 -56.31
CA SER A 52 21.08 -42.70 -56.78
C SER A 52 22.30 -43.50 -56.30
N SER A 53 22.53 -44.81 -56.53
CA SER A 53 21.77 -46.03 -56.97
C SER A 53 22.77 -47.22 -56.77
N TRP A 54 22.49 -48.52 -56.91
CA TRP A 54 22.42 -49.28 -58.18
C TRP A 54 22.13 -50.79 -57.93
N GLY A 55 21.11 -51.34 -58.62
CA GLY A 55 21.04 -52.75 -59.07
C GLY A 55 20.69 -53.86 -58.04
N SER A 56 20.10 -55.01 -58.45
CA SER A 56 19.53 -55.38 -59.76
C SER A 56 18.62 -56.63 -59.68
N SER A 57 17.78 -56.85 -60.71
CA SER A 57 17.06 -58.09 -61.10
C SER A 57 16.00 -58.75 -60.17
N GLY A 58 14.87 -59.18 -60.78
CA GLY A 58 13.95 -60.24 -60.28
C GLY A 58 14.32 -61.62 -60.84
N PRO A 59 13.40 -62.56 -61.21
CA PRO A 59 11.92 -62.47 -61.28
C PRO A 59 11.10 -63.79 -61.00
N ARG A 60 9.79 -63.82 -61.34
CA ARG A 60 8.88 -64.97 -61.66
C ARG A 60 8.30 -65.88 -60.54
N GLY A 61 7.12 -66.47 -60.83
CA GLY A 61 6.44 -67.57 -60.11
C GLY A 61 5.14 -67.15 -59.38
N LEU A 62 3.93 -67.11 -59.99
CA LEU A 62 3.04 -68.15 -60.54
C LEU A 62 2.39 -69.13 -59.51
N PRO A 63 1.13 -69.58 -59.71
CA PRO A 63 0.24 -70.03 -58.63
C PRO A 63 -0.04 -71.55 -58.58
N LEU A 64 -0.72 -71.98 -57.50
CA LEU A 64 -1.37 -73.29 -57.33
C LEU A 64 -2.60 -73.07 -56.42
N SER A 65 -3.87 -73.28 -56.78
CA SER A 65 -4.56 -74.38 -57.48
C SER A 65 -4.70 -75.67 -56.64
N SER A 66 -5.89 -75.89 -56.09
CA SER A 66 -6.34 -77.16 -55.50
C SER A 66 -7.81 -77.41 -55.88
N ALA A 67 -8.12 -77.66 -57.15
CA ALA A 67 -7.95 -78.98 -57.78
C ALA A 67 -8.67 -80.09 -57.00
N HIS A 68 -9.93 -80.38 -57.40
CA HIS A 68 -10.71 -81.48 -56.84
C HIS A 68 -9.99 -82.82 -57.06
N LYS A 69 -9.50 -83.43 -55.99
CA LYS A 69 -9.06 -84.84 -56.02
C LYS A 69 -10.29 -85.73 -56.11
N LYS A 70 -10.52 -86.34 -57.27
CA LYS A 70 -11.44 -87.48 -57.39
C LYS A 70 -10.99 -88.59 -56.43
N PRO A 71 -11.88 -89.25 -55.67
CA PRO A 71 -11.51 -90.43 -54.92
C PRO A 71 -11.02 -91.53 -55.87
N LYS A 72 -10.04 -92.32 -55.43
CA LYS A 72 -9.61 -93.53 -56.13
C LYS A 72 -10.59 -94.65 -55.78
N PRO A 73 -10.90 -95.58 -56.70
CA PRO A 73 -11.68 -96.77 -56.35
C PRO A 73 -10.91 -97.61 -55.34
N GLU A 74 -11.60 -98.14 -54.34
CA GLU A 74 -10.98 -99.00 -53.33
C GLU A 74 -10.59 -100.35 -53.96
N THR A 75 -9.37 -100.79 -53.63
CA THR A 75 -8.78 -102.04 -54.13
C THR A 75 -8.22 -102.83 -52.96
N ILE A 76 -8.75 -104.03 -52.74
CA ILE A 76 -8.24 -104.93 -51.70
C ILE A 76 -7.17 -105.83 -52.32
N ARG A 77 -6.00 -105.85 -51.67
CA ARG A 77 -4.90 -106.77 -51.98
C ARG A 77 -5.11 -108.08 -51.25
N ILE A 78 -5.34 -109.16 -52.00
CA ILE A 78 -5.38 -110.51 -51.45
C ILE A 78 -4.06 -111.19 -51.77
N ILE A 79 -3.34 -111.59 -50.72
CA ILE A 79 -2.08 -112.32 -50.78
C ILE A 79 -2.36 -113.78 -50.44
N THR A 80 -2.16 -114.64 -51.42
CA THR A 80 -2.10 -116.11 -51.26
C THR A 80 -0.70 -116.57 -51.65
N LYS A 81 -0.21 -117.68 -51.07
CA LYS A 81 1.24 -118.00 -51.03
C LYS A 81 1.98 -117.88 -52.37
N ASP A 82 1.34 -118.23 -53.48
CA ASP A 82 1.97 -118.28 -54.80
C ASP A 82 1.48 -117.22 -55.81
N LEU A 83 0.56 -116.31 -55.42
CA LEU A 83 0.09 -115.20 -56.27
C LEU A 83 -0.60 -114.07 -55.47
N ILE A 84 -0.29 -112.82 -55.84
CA ILE A 84 -0.95 -111.59 -55.36
C ILE A 84 -1.95 -111.12 -56.43
N ARG A 85 -3.16 -110.69 -56.00
CA ARG A 85 -4.15 -110.09 -56.90
C ARG A 85 -4.80 -108.83 -56.29
N ASP A 86 -5.00 -107.82 -57.13
CA ASP A 86 -5.60 -106.53 -56.76
C ASP A 86 -7.06 -106.50 -57.26
N LEU A 87 -8.03 -106.70 -56.36
CA LEU A 87 -9.46 -106.67 -56.70
C LEU A 87 -10.04 -105.26 -56.55
N LYS A 88 -10.64 -104.72 -57.62
CA LYS A 88 -11.41 -103.47 -57.59
C LYS A 88 -12.84 -103.74 -57.11
N ILE A 89 -13.29 -102.98 -56.11
CA ILE A 89 -14.69 -103.00 -55.67
C ILE A 89 -15.47 -101.96 -56.49
N PRO A 90 -16.59 -102.33 -57.15
CA PRO A 90 -17.53 -101.35 -57.69
C PRO A 90 -18.19 -100.59 -56.54
N SER A 91 -18.00 -99.27 -56.47
CA SER A 91 -18.55 -98.44 -55.37
C SER A 91 -20.03 -98.07 -55.56
N GLN A 92 -20.81 -98.94 -56.22
CA GLN A 92 -22.23 -98.77 -56.53
C GLN A 92 -22.90 -100.13 -56.59
N ASP A 93 -23.96 -100.33 -55.80
CA ASP A 93 -24.86 -101.47 -55.95
C ASP A 93 -25.66 -101.34 -57.27
N PRO A 94 -25.87 -102.44 -58.02
CA PRO A 94 -26.50 -102.41 -59.35
C PRO A 94 -28.03 -102.16 -59.31
N SER A 95 -28.60 -101.82 -58.16
CA SER A 95 -30.05 -101.66 -57.93
C SER A 95 -30.54 -100.21 -57.95
N GLY A 96 -29.66 -99.22 -57.78
CA GLY A 96 -29.97 -97.78 -57.95
C GLY A 96 -30.98 -97.17 -56.96
N LEU A 97 -31.42 -97.89 -55.92
CA LEU A 97 -32.55 -97.51 -55.06
C LEU A 97 -32.18 -97.25 -53.57
N SER A 98 -30.88 -97.14 -53.26
CA SER A 98 -30.38 -96.90 -51.89
C SER A 98 -29.35 -95.78 -51.84
N ILE A 99 -29.68 -94.69 -51.13
CA ILE A 99 -28.78 -93.54 -50.91
C ILE A 99 -28.07 -93.70 -49.56
N ILE A 100 -26.75 -93.93 -49.58
CA ILE A 100 -25.93 -94.02 -48.37
C ILE A 100 -25.51 -92.61 -47.95
N LEU A 101 -26.25 -92.00 -47.02
CA LEU A 101 -25.91 -90.68 -46.46
C LEU A 101 -24.67 -90.77 -45.54
N PRO A 102 -23.61 -89.98 -45.76
CA PRO A 102 -22.44 -89.96 -44.89
C PRO A 102 -22.77 -89.31 -43.54
N LYS A 103 -22.06 -89.69 -42.46
CA LYS A 103 -22.35 -89.22 -41.09
C LYS A 103 -22.34 -87.69 -40.91
N SER A 104 -21.57 -86.97 -41.70
CA SER A 104 -21.57 -85.50 -41.74
C SER A 104 -22.88 -84.94 -42.31
N GLU A 105 -23.45 -85.58 -43.34
CA GLU A 105 -24.75 -85.20 -43.90
C GLU A 105 -25.92 -85.72 -43.07
N THR A 106 -25.85 -86.91 -42.46
CA THR A 106 -26.89 -87.32 -41.51
C THR A 106 -26.96 -86.35 -40.33
N ASN A 107 -25.81 -85.92 -39.79
CA ASN A 107 -25.76 -84.96 -38.68
C ASN A 107 -26.17 -83.55 -39.11
N ARG A 108 -25.84 -83.13 -40.33
CA ARG A 108 -26.34 -81.87 -40.91
C ARG A 108 -27.85 -81.91 -41.13
N ILE A 109 -28.39 -83.03 -41.63
CA ILE A 109 -29.82 -83.21 -41.86
C ILE A 109 -30.57 -83.29 -40.54
N THR A 110 -30.09 -84.01 -39.52
CA THR A 110 -30.74 -84.02 -38.20
C THR A 110 -30.62 -82.68 -37.47
N ALA A 111 -29.53 -81.93 -37.64
CA ALA A 111 -29.41 -80.57 -37.12
C ALA A 111 -30.35 -79.56 -37.82
N LEU A 112 -30.56 -79.70 -39.14
CA LEU A 112 -31.50 -78.86 -39.91
C LEU A 112 -32.97 -79.30 -39.76
N ALA A 113 -33.23 -80.58 -39.50
CA ALA A 113 -34.55 -81.14 -39.24
C ALA A 113 -34.96 -81.05 -37.76
N ARG A 114 -34.03 -80.77 -36.84
CA ARG A 114 -34.38 -80.28 -35.50
C ARG A 114 -35.09 -78.95 -35.68
N VAL A 115 -36.41 -78.96 -35.53
CA VAL A 115 -37.22 -77.75 -35.44
C VAL A 115 -36.92 -77.13 -34.08
N CYS A 116 -35.85 -76.32 -34.01
CA CYS A 116 -35.52 -75.54 -32.83
C CYS A 116 -36.75 -74.74 -32.40
N THR A 117 -37.09 -74.77 -31.11
CA THR A 117 -38.16 -73.95 -30.54
C THR A 117 -37.84 -72.46 -30.73
N GLN A 118 -38.84 -71.58 -30.55
CA GLN A 118 -38.59 -70.14 -30.59
C GLN A 118 -37.53 -69.75 -29.55
N GLU A 119 -37.62 -70.31 -28.35
CA GLU A 119 -36.66 -70.18 -27.26
C GLU A 119 -35.23 -70.61 -27.66
N GLU A 120 -35.05 -71.76 -28.33
CA GLU A 120 -33.72 -72.20 -28.80
C GLU A 120 -33.12 -71.24 -29.84
N ARG A 121 -33.95 -70.69 -30.74
CA ARG A 121 -33.51 -69.72 -31.77
C ARG A 121 -33.20 -68.36 -31.16
N GLU A 122 -34.00 -67.92 -30.20
CA GLU A 122 -33.79 -66.69 -29.46
C GLU A 122 -32.53 -66.78 -28.59
N ALA A 123 -32.29 -67.92 -27.92
CA ALA A 123 -31.04 -68.19 -27.20
C ALA A 123 -29.80 -68.20 -28.12
N GLU A 124 -29.88 -68.80 -29.31
CA GLU A 124 -28.79 -68.74 -30.30
C GLU A 124 -28.53 -67.31 -30.83
N LEU A 125 -29.59 -66.52 -31.03
CA LEU A 125 -29.47 -65.13 -31.46
C LEU A 125 -28.94 -64.24 -30.33
N GLU A 126 -29.35 -64.49 -29.09
CA GLU A 126 -28.79 -63.83 -27.90
C GLU A 126 -27.32 -64.17 -27.71
N ALA A 127 -26.91 -65.44 -27.86
CA ALA A 127 -25.50 -65.83 -27.79
C ALA A 127 -24.67 -65.05 -28.82
N LYS A 128 -25.06 -65.08 -30.10
CA LYS A 128 -24.38 -64.35 -31.17
C LYS A 128 -24.43 -62.82 -30.99
N GLN A 129 -25.40 -62.28 -30.26
CA GLN A 129 -25.42 -60.88 -29.84
C GLN A 129 -24.52 -60.61 -28.63
N LYS A 130 -24.42 -61.51 -27.66
CA LYS A 130 -23.53 -61.42 -26.49
C LYS A 130 -22.06 -61.50 -26.92
N ASP A 131 -21.73 -62.42 -27.83
CA ASP A 131 -20.40 -62.55 -28.44
C ASP A 131 -20.02 -61.26 -29.18
N ARG A 132 -20.91 -60.74 -30.06
CA ARG A 132 -20.68 -59.47 -30.77
C ARG A 132 -20.58 -58.25 -29.85
N LYS A 133 -21.31 -58.23 -28.73
CA LYS A 133 -21.18 -57.18 -27.71
C LYS A 133 -19.80 -57.27 -27.06
N ALA A 134 -19.41 -58.45 -26.56
CA ALA A 134 -18.07 -58.67 -26.00
C ALA A 134 -16.91 -58.35 -26.98
N GLU A 135 -17.06 -58.62 -28.28
CA GLU A 135 -16.09 -58.19 -29.30
C GLU A 135 -16.01 -56.65 -29.43
N MET A 136 -17.16 -55.96 -29.43
CA MET A 136 -17.22 -54.50 -29.48
C MET A 136 -16.70 -53.86 -28.19
N ASP A 137 -17.11 -54.36 -27.02
CA ASP A 137 -16.66 -53.93 -25.70
C ASP A 137 -15.14 -54.08 -25.58
N ALA A 138 -14.56 -55.20 -26.03
CA ALA A 138 -13.12 -55.42 -26.07
C ALA A 138 -12.37 -54.48 -27.05
N VAL A 139 -13.02 -54.04 -28.13
CA VAL A 139 -12.49 -53.00 -29.03
C VAL A 139 -12.59 -51.61 -28.39
N GLU A 140 -13.65 -51.31 -27.66
CA GLU A 140 -13.82 -50.04 -26.95
C GLU A 140 -12.89 -49.92 -25.74
N GLU A 141 -12.66 -50.99 -24.97
CA GLU A 141 -11.59 -51.05 -23.98
C GLU A 141 -10.22 -50.74 -24.60
N ARG A 142 -9.92 -51.29 -25.78
CA ARG A 142 -8.65 -51.02 -26.47
C ARG A 142 -8.54 -49.56 -26.91
N LYS A 143 -9.63 -48.95 -27.41
CA LYS A 143 -9.70 -47.51 -27.71
C LYS A 143 -9.49 -46.67 -26.45
N VAL A 144 -10.13 -47.01 -25.33
CA VAL A 144 -10.00 -46.31 -24.05
C VAL A 144 -8.57 -46.42 -23.52
N LYS A 145 -7.97 -47.62 -23.53
CA LYS A 145 -6.58 -47.86 -23.11
C LYS A 145 -5.57 -47.12 -24.00
N MET A 146 -5.80 -47.08 -25.31
CA MET A 146 -5.00 -46.29 -26.26
C MET A 146 -5.15 -44.78 -26.01
N HIS A 147 -6.36 -44.28 -25.83
CA HIS A 147 -6.63 -42.87 -25.53
C HIS A 147 -6.03 -42.46 -24.17
N GLN A 148 -6.09 -43.31 -23.15
CA GLN A 148 -5.41 -43.10 -21.87
C GLN A 148 -3.89 -43.05 -22.05
N ALA A 149 -3.31 -43.96 -22.84
CA ALA A 149 -1.88 -43.94 -23.16
C ALA A 149 -1.47 -42.66 -23.93
N ASP A 150 -2.26 -42.19 -24.89
CA ASP A 150 -1.99 -40.93 -25.59
C ASP A 150 -2.18 -39.69 -24.71
N VAL A 151 -3.15 -39.70 -23.78
CA VAL A 151 -3.30 -38.62 -22.78
C VAL A 151 -2.11 -38.61 -21.82
N VAL A 152 -1.63 -39.77 -21.37
CA VAL A 152 -0.40 -39.86 -20.57
C VAL A 152 0.81 -39.42 -21.38
N ARG A 153 0.94 -39.85 -22.64
CA ARG A 153 2.01 -39.42 -23.54
C ARG A 153 2.03 -37.90 -23.73
N LYS A 154 0.88 -37.27 -23.96
CA LYS A 154 0.76 -35.80 -24.09
C LYS A 154 1.06 -35.05 -22.79
N LYS A 155 0.70 -35.61 -21.63
CA LYS A 155 1.07 -35.05 -20.31
C LYS A 155 2.55 -35.22 -19.97
N ASN A 156 3.19 -36.27 -20.51
CA ASN A 156 4.59 -36.61 -20.29
C ASN A 156 5.51 -36.14 -21.44
N GLN A 157 4.99 -35.42 -22.43
CA GLN A 157 5.84 -34.69 -23.37
C GLN A 157 6.52 -33.56 -22.59
N GLY A 158 7.85 -33.55 -22.64
CA GLY A 158 8.64 -32.45 -22.11
C GLY A 158 8.25 -31.13 -22.78
N LEU A 159 8.41 -30.05 -22.03
CA LEU A 159 8.17 -28.71 -22.53
C LEU A 159 9.10 -28.43 -23.71
N SER A 160 8.61 -27.72 -24.72
CA SER A 160 9.49 -27.10 -25.71
C SER A 160 10.42 -26.10 -25.00
N ASP A 161 11.63 -25.88 -25.50
CA ASP A 161 12.57 -24.92 -24.89
C ASP A 161 11.94 -23.51 -24.82
N LEU A 162 11.16 -23.15 -25.85
CA LEU A 162 10.37 -21.90 -25.90
C LEU A 162 9.22 -21.87 -24.85
N GLU A 163 8.67 -23.02 -24.46
CA GLU A 163 7.66 -23.11 -23.40
C GLU A 163 8.29 -23.07 -22.02
N ALA A 164 9.52 -23.58 -21.86
CA ALA A 164 10.31 -23.43 -20.65
C ALA A 164 10.71 -21.94 -20.47
N GLU A 165 11.33 -21.32 -21.48
CA GLU A 165 11.64 -19.89 -21.49
C GLU A 165 10.40 -19.03 -21.24
N ALA A 166 9.25 -19.34 -21.85
CA ALA A 166 8.00 -18.60 -21.60
C ALA A 166 7.51 -18.75 -20.14
N ARG A 167 7.70 -19.93 -19.52
CA ARG A 167 7.36 -20.17 -18.10
C ARG A 167 8.33 -19.48 -17.17
N ASP A 168 9.62 -19.46 -17.48
CA ASP A 168 10.64 -18.84 -16.63
C ASP A 168 10.54 -17.31 -16.69
N ASN A 169 10.26 -16.75 -17.88
CA ASN A 169 9.88 -15.34 -18.01
C ASN A 169 8.56 -15.02 -17.27
N ALA A 170 7.54 -15.88 -17.34
CA ALA A 170 6.29 -15.68 -16.60
C ALA A 170 6.47 -15.79 -15.07
N GLN A 171 7.31 -16.72 -14.59
CA GLN A 171 7.70 -16.84 -13.18
C GLN A 171 8.46 -15.60 -12.74
N TYR A 172 9.50 -15.17 -13.46
CA TYR A 172 10.25 -13.95 -13.16
C TYR A 172 9.36 -12.70 -13.13
N LEU A 173 8.41 -12.55 -14.06
CA LEU A 173 7.44 -11.45 -14.05
C LEU A 173 6.52 -11.51 -12.82
N LEU A 174 6.08 -12.70 -12.42
CA LEU A 174 5.22 -12.91 -11.24
C LEU A 174 5.98 -12.70 -9.93
N GLU A 175 7.22 -13.17 -9.83
CA GLU A 175 8.13 -12.90 -8.71
C GLU A 175 8.46 -11.42 -8.59
N LYS A 176 8.77 -10.74 -9.70
CA LYS A 176 9.01 -9.30 -9.75
C LYS A 176 7.76 -8.50 -9.37
N ALA A 177 6.58 -8.92 -9.82
CA ALA A 177 5.32 -8.30 -9.42
C ALA A 177 5.04 -8.51 -7.91
N ASN A 178 5.29 -9.70 -7.38
CA ASN A 178 5.16 -9.99 -5.95
C ASN A 178 6.18 -9.18 -5.12
N HIS A 179 7.45 -9.12 -5.53
CA HIS A 179 8.47 -8.31 -4.88
C HIS A 179 8.07 -6.81 -4.86
N MET A 180 7.63 -6.25 -5.99
CA MET A 180 7.10 -4.88 -6.03
C MET A 180 5.87 -4.66 -5.15
N ARG A 181 5.05 -5.70 -4.89
CA ARG A 181 3.95 -5.63 -3.91
C ARG A 181 4.45 -5.66 -2.47
N MET A 182 5.42 -6.52 -2.15
CA MET A 182 5.99 -6.58 -0.80
C MET A 182 6.74 -5.28 -0.44
N GLU A 183 7.51 -4.71 -1.36
CA GLU A 183 8.17 -3.40 -1.19
C GLU A 183 7.19 -2.21 -1.06
N GLN A 184 5.90 -2.44 -1.33
CA GLN A 184 4.82 -1.48 -1.12
C GLN A 184 4.05 -1.71 0.20
N GLU A 185 4.32 -2.76 0.98
CA GLU A 185 3.81 -2.86 2.36
C GLU A 185 4.50 -1.78 3.25
N ASP A 186 3.75 -1.01 4.03
CA ASP A 186 4.28 0.18 4.72
C ASP A 186 5.29 -0.15 5.82
N GLU A 187 5.22 -1.34 6.39
CA GLU A 187 6.25 -1.90 7.27
C GLU A 187 7.58 -2.08 6.51
N VAL A 188 7.53 -2.51 5.25
CA VAL A 188 8.71 -2.69 4.38
C VAL A 188 9.27 -1.35 3.94
N LYS A 189 8.41 -0.35 3.65
CA LYS A 189 8.85 1.04 3.43
C LYS A 189 9.64 1.58 4.64
N LYS A 190 9.14 1.40 5.86
CA LYS A 190 9.82 1.82 7.11
C LYS A 190 11.14 1.07 7.34
N ILE A 191 11.19 -0.23 7.03
CA ILE A 191 12.45 -1.01 7.06
C ILE A 191 13.47 -0.39 6.08
N ASN A 192 13.05 -0.08 4.85
CA ASN A 192 13.90 0.56 3.84
C ASN A 192 14.36 1.97 4.22
N GLU A 193 13.54 2.76 4.93
CA GLU A 193 13.94 4.06 5.50
C GLU A 193 15.05 3.92 6.55
N VAL A 194 14.86 2.99 7.50
CA VAL A 194 15.86 2.68 8.55
C VAL A 194 17.17 2.18 7.92
N ILE A 195 17.08 1.38 6.86
CA ILE A 195 18.21 0.90 6.06
C ILE A 195 18.97 2.05 5.39
N ARG A 196 18.26 2.96 4.71
CA ARG A 196 18.89 4.12 4.05
C ARG A 196 19.56 5.04 5.07
N GLY A 197 18.94 5.26 6.24
CA GLY A 197 19.57 6.00 7.34
C GLY A 197 20.87 5.36 7.83
N ALA A 198 20.88 4.03 7.99
CA ALA A 198 22.08 3.28 8.36
C ALA A 198 23.19 3.34 7.30
N GLN A 199 22.84 3.31 6.01
CA GLN A 199 23.78 3.50 4.90
C GLN A 199 24.38 4.92 4.92
N CYS A 200 23.56 5.95 5.12
CA CYS A 200 24.02 7.34 5.24
C CYS A 200 24.98 7.52 6.43
N HIS A 201 24.70 6.92 7.59
CA HIS A 201 25.60 6.97 8.76
C HIS A 201 26.94 6.27 8.49
N ALA A 202 26.94 5.16 7.77
CA ALA A 202 28.18 4.46 7.39
C ALA A 202 29.06 5.31 6.46
N VAL A 203 28.45 5.99 5.48
CA VAL A 203 29.16 6.94 4.60
C VAL A 203 29.66 8.17 5.38
N GLN A 204 28.85 8.69 6.31
CA GLN A 204 29.22 9.84 7.13
C GLN A 204 30.41 9.55 8.06
N ASP A 205 30.44 8.39 8.73
CA ASP A 205 31.55 8.01 9.60
C ASP A 205 32.85 7.82 8.79
N VAL A 206 32.78 7.34 7.53
CA VAL A 206 33.93 7.30 6.60
C VAL A 206 34.39 8.71 6.22
N GLN A 207 33.48 9.61 5.82
CA GLN A 207 33.81 11.00 5.47
C GLN A 207 34.41 11.78 6.64
N ILE A 208 34.04 11.46 7.89
CA ILE A 208 34.65 12.05 9.09
C ILE A 208 36.10 11.60 9.24
N LEU A 209 36.41 10.32 8.97
CA LEU A 209 37.78 9.80 8.99
C LEU A 209 38.64 10.39 7.85
N GLU A 210 38.11 10.44 6.62
CA GLU A 210 38.75 11.11 5.48
C GLU A 210 39.07 12.58 5.79
N LYS A 211 38.13 13.31 6.40
CA LYS A 211 38.34 14.70 6.81
C LYS A 211 39.40 14.83 7.92
N GLN A 212 39.44 13.91 8.88
CA GLN A 212 40.49 13.90 9.91
C GLN A 212 41.87 13.65 9.30
N GLN A 213 41.98 12.74 8.34
CA GLN A 213 43.22 12.49 7.60
C GLN A 213 43.65 13.73 6.81
N MET A 214 42.76 14.36 6.03
CA MET A 214 43.10 15.58 5.28
C MET A 214 43.56 16.73 6.19
N VAL A 215 42.96 16.88 7.39
CA VAL A 215 43.40 17.90 8.36
C VAL A 215 44.77 17.57 8.94
N TRP A 216 45.09 16.29 9.16
CA TRP A 216 46.41 15.87 9.63
C TRP A 216 47.49 16.07 8.55
N GLU A 217 47.21 15.70 7.30
CA GLU A 217 48.10 15.90 6.15
C GLU A 217 48.36 17.39 5.89
N LEU A 218 47.31 18.22 5.97
CA LEU A 218 47.43 19.68 5.87
C LEU A 218 48.32 20.26 6.98
N GLN A 219 48.13 19.85 8.24
CA GLN A 219 48.96 20.32 9.36
C GLN A 219 50.44 19.94 9.22
N GLU A 220 50.75 18.81 8.59
CA GLU A 220 52.14 18.37 8.39
C GLU A 220 52.82 19.18 7.27
N GLU A 221 52.10 19.50 6.19
CA GLU A 221 52.60 20.43 5.15
C GLU A 221 52.66 21.89 5.65
N GLU A 222 51.74 22.35 6.51
CA GLU A 222 51.83 23.65 7.20
C GLU A 222 53.12 23.74 8.04
N ARG A 223 53.40 22.74 8.88
CA ARG A 223 54.65 22.66 9.67
C ARG A 223 55.91 22.69 8.78
N ARG A 224 55.85 22.02 7.63
CA ARG A 224 56.95 21.99 6.65
C ARG A 224 57.17 23.36 6.00
N LEU A 225 56.10 24.06 5.65
CA LEU A 225 56.16 25.42 5.10
C LEU A 225 56.70 26.40 6.14
N ASP A 226 56.20 26.36 7.38
CA ASP A 226 56.71 27.18 8.50
C ASP A 226 58.21 26.94 8.74
N ALA A 227 58.66 25.68 8.71
CA ALA A 227 60.07 25.34 8.85
C ALA A 227 60.95 25.91 7.72
N MET A 228 60.43 25.98 6.48
CA MET A 228 61.13 26.65 5.38
C MET A 228 61.13 28.18 5.52
N MET A 229 60.01 28.78 5.93
CA MET A 229 59.92 30.22 6.19
C MET A 229 60.84 30.67 7.34
N GLU A 230 60.93 29.90 8.41
CA GLU A 230 61.89 30.14 9.51
C GLU A 230 63.35 30.06 9.02
N LEU A 231 63.65 29.13 8.12
CA LEU A 231 65.00 28.96 7.56
C LEU A 231 65.38 30.11 6.63
N ASP A 232 64.45 30.59 5.78
CA ASP A 232 64.68 31.77 4.95
C ASP A 232 64.69 33.07 5.76
N ARG A 233 63.91 33.18 6.85
CA ARG A 233 64.02 34.29 7.82
C ARG A 233 65.40 34.33 8.48
N ARG A 234 65.99 33.18 8.82
CA ARG A 234 67.35 33.10 9.36
C ARG A 234 68.39 33.52 8.33
N ARG A 235 68.32 33.00 7.10
CA ARG A 235 69.18 33.44 5.97
C ARG A 235 69.11 34.95 5.74
N ALA A 236 67.92 35.54 5.82
CA ALA A 236 67.73 36.98 5.67
C ALA A 236 68.40 37.79 6.80
N LEU A 237 68.32 37.32 8.04
CA LEU A 237 69.04 37.91 9.18
C LEU A 237 70.56 37.74 9.05
N GLU A 238 71.06 36.55 8.70
CA GLU A 238 72.48 36.28 8.44
C GLU A 238 73.03 37.21 7.34
N ALA A 239 72.27 37.44 6.28
CA ALA A 239 72.63 38.39 5.21
C ALA A 239 72.63 39.86 5.70
N GLN A 240 71.67 40.26 6.53
CA GLN A 240 71.66 41.60 7.16
C GLN A 240 72.84 41.78 8.11
N GLU A 241 73.20 40.77 8.91
CA GLU A 241 74.39 40.79 9.76
C GLU A 241 75.68 40.91 8.96
N GLN A 242 75.80 40.21 7.82
CA GLN A 242 76.94 40.35 6.90
C GLN A 242 77.03 41.78 6.32
N ILE A 243 75.91 42.36 5.89
CA ILE A 243 75.86 43.76 5.42
C ILE A 243 76.24 44.73 6.55
N GLU A 244 75.77 44.50 7.77
CA GLU A 244 76.19 45.29 8.93
C GLU A 244 77.68 45.15 9.25
N GLN A 245 78.25 43.95 9.14
CA GLN A 245 79.68 43.70 9.33
C GLN A 245 80.50 44.45 8.27
N LEU A 246 80.11 44.41 6.99
CA LEU A 246 80.72 45.22 5.93
C LEU A 246 80.60 46.72 6.23
N HIS A 247 79.43 47.21 6.65
CA HIS A 247 79.27 48.61 7.07
C HIS A 247 80.12 48.96 8.31
N LYS A 248 80.34 48.03 9.25
CA LYS A 248 81.24 48.21 10.41
C LYS A 248 82.70 48.29 9.94
N GLN A 249 83.12 47.41 9.03
CA GLN A 249 84.45 47.44 8.40
C GLN A 249 84.69 48.74 7.61
N HIS A 250 83.74 49.18 6.76
CA HIS A 250 83.85 50.44 6.04
C HIS A 250 83.94 51.66 6.97
N ARG A 251 83.22 51.66 8.10
CA ARG A 251 83.36 52.71 9.13
C ARG A 251 84.74 52.69 9.81
N ILE A 252 85.32 51.51 10.05
CA ILE A 252 86.69 51.38 10.57
C ILE A 252 87.71 51.88 9.53
N LEU A 253 87.62 51.46 8.27
CA LEU A 253 88.51 51.92 7.18
C LEU A 253 88.39 53.43 6.95
N GLY A 254 87.18 54.00 7.03
CA GLY A 254 86.95 55.45 6.98
C GLY A 254 87.61 56.17 8.17
N LYS A 255 87.54 55.61 9.38
CA LYS A 255 88.24 56.14 10.56
C LYS A 255 89.76 56.08 10.38
N MET A 256 90.33 54.98 9.87
CA MET A 256 91.77 54.86 9.63
C MET A 256 92.23 55.97 8.67
N ARG A 257 91.55 56.14 7.52
CA ARG A 257 91.87 57.20 6.55
C ARG A 257 91.78 58.62 7.10
N ILE A 258 90.85 58.87 8.03
CA ILE A 258 90.75 60.17 8.71
C ILE A 258 91.90 60.35 9.73
N GLN A 259 92.37 59.28 10.37
CA GLN A 259 93.55 59.33 11.23
C GLN A 259 94.83 59.55 10.41
N GLU A 260 95.01 58.82 9.31
CA GLU A 260 96.08 59.02 8.31
C GLU A 260 96.12 60.50 7.86
N GLN A 261 94.98 61.07 7.44
CA GLN A 261 94.88 62.49 7.06
C GLN A 261 95.12 63.50 8.21
N ILE A 262 94.91 63.10 9.46
CA ILE A 262 95.24 63.94 10.63
C ILE A 262 96.74 63.88 10.91
N GLU A 263 97.35 62.70 10.77
CA GLU A 263 98.78 62.48 10.94
C GLU A 263 99.57 63.22 9.83
N GLU A 264 99.20 63.05 8.55
CA GLU A 264 99.71 63.84 7.42
C GLU A 264 99.65 65.35 7.68
N ARG A 265 98.50 65.88 8.09
CA ARG A 265 98.33 67.33 8.38
C ARG A 265 99.10 67.80 9.62
N MET A 266 99.40 66.91 10.56
CA MET A 266 100.24 67.23 11.71
C MET A 266 101.73 67.22 11.35
N GLU A 267 102.14 66.38 10.40
CA GLU A 267 103.48 66.41 9.80
C GLU A 267 103.65 67.64 8.90
N GLU A 268 102.69 67.96 8.03
CA GLU A 268 102.65 69.24 7.28
C GLU A 268 102.76 70.44 8.22
N ARG A 269 102.04 70.43 9.34
CA ARG A 269 102.09 71.52 10.33
C ARG A 269 103.47 71.62 10.99
N ARG A 270 104.07 70.50 11.38
CA ARG A 270 105.46 70.47 11.90
C ARG A 270 106.44 71.04 10.88
N LEU A 271 106.36 70.60 9.62
CA LEU A 271 107.19 71.12 8.54
C LEU A 271 106.98 72.64 8.35
N GLN A 272 105.74 73.13 8.39
CA GLN A 272 105.44 74.56 8.34
C GLN A 272 105.97 75.32 9.58
N GLU A 273 105.96 74.72 10.77
CA GLU A 273 106.51 75.31 11.99
C GLU A 273 108.05 75.34 11.97
N GLU A 274 108.70 74.35 11.37
CA GLU A 274 110.15 74.33 11.10
C GLU A 274 110.52 75.39 10.05
N MET A 275 109.78 75.48 8.94
CA MET A 275 109.96 76.55 7.94
C MET A 275 109.76 77.94 8.55
N LYS A 276 108.72 78.13 9.38
CA LYS A 276 108.51 79.39 10.14
C LYS A 276 109.61 79.64 11.17
N GLN A 277 110.29 78.62 11.70
CA GLN A 277 111.47 78.80 12.56
C GLN A 277 112.68 79.26 11.74
N GLN A 278 112.91 78.70 10.56
CA GLN A 278 113.96 79.18 9.64
C GLN A 278 113.69 80.61 9.15
N GLU A 279 112.42 80.95 8.86
CA GLU A 279 112.00 82.32 8.53
C GLU A 279 112.20 83.26 9.71
N LYS A 280 111.86 82.85 10.93
CA LYS A 280 112.12 83.62 12.16
C LYS A 280 113.61 83.83 12.41
N GLN A 281 114.47 82.84 12.13
CA GLN A 281 115.93 82.99 12.22
C GLN A 281 116.44 84.03 11.23
N LYS A 282 116.06 83.92 9.94
CA LYS A 282 116.37 84.92 8.90
C LYS A 282 115.79 86.31 9.23
N LEU A 283 114.62 86.38 9.85
CA LEU A 283 114.01 87.62 10.33
C LEU A 283 114.77 88.20 11.52
N LEU A 284 115.27 87.39 12.45
CA LEU A 284 116.12 87.83 13.56
C LEU A 284 117.46 88.37 13.04
N GLU A 285 118.13 87.68 12.11
CA GLU A 285 119.33 88.17 11.43
C GLU A 285 119.09 89.52 10.72
N ASN A 286 117.90 89.71 10.12
CA ASN A 286 117.54 90.96 9.47
C ASN A 286 117.12 92.04 10.47
N LEU A 287 116.48 91.67 11.58
CA LEU A 287 116.19 92.58 12.70
C LEU A 287 117.47 93.02 13.41
N GLU A 288 118.51 92.19 13.47
CA GLU A 288 119.82 92.60 14.03
C GLU A 288 120.52 93.61 13.12
N LYS A 289 120.44 93.46 11.79
CA LYS A 289 120.91 94.47 10.82
C LYS A 289 120.11 95.77 10.97
N ILE A 290 118.78 95.69 10.95
CA ILE A 290 117.89 96.84 11.18
C ILE A 290 118.16 97.48 12.54
N ARG A 291 118.51 96.72 13.59
CA ARG A 291 118.81 97.25 14.92
C ARG A 291 120.17 97.96 14.98
N GLN A 292 121.13 97.59 14.12
CA GLN A 292 122.37 98.35 13.91
C GLN A 292 122.05 99.67 13.20
N GLU A 293 121.28 99.64 12.11
CA GLU A 293 120.80 100.82 11.38
C GLU A 293 119.93 101.75 12.25
N GLU A 294 119.07 101.19 13.11
CA GLU A 294 118.25 101.92 14.08
C GLU A 294 119.08 102.52 15.21
N PHE A 295 120.22 101.92 15.58
CA PHE A 295 121.14 102.54 16.54
C PHE A 295 121.73 103.82 15.94
N GLU A 296 122.14 103.78 14.66
CA GLU A 296 122.57 104.96 13.91
C GLU A 296 121.42 105.98 13.71
N ALA A 297 120.18 105.53 13.53
CA ALA A 297 119.01 106.39 13.38
C ALA A 297 118.52 107.00 14.70
N LEU A 298 118.67 106.30 15.84
CA LEU A 298 118.34 106.81 17.17
C LEU A 298 119.33 107.86 17.65
N MET A 299 120.60 107.75 17.26
CA MET A 299 121.58 108.82 17.46
C MET A 299 121.12 110.11 16.78
N LYS A 300 120.59 110.03 15.54
CA LYS A 300 119.98 111.16 14.81
C LYS A 300 118.67 111.63 15.45
N LYS A 301 117.72 110.74 15.76
CA LYS A 301 116.42 111.12 16.36
C LYS A 301 116.52 111.77 17.75
N LYS A 302 117.58 111.50 18.53
CA LYS A 302 117.87 112.24 19.77
C LYS A 302 118.22 113.72 19.55
N GLU A 303 118.62 114.10 18.34
CA GLU A 303 118.83 115.49 17.90
C GLU A 303 117.51 116.16 17.47
N GLU A 304 116.44 115.37 17.25
CA GLU A 304 115.12 115.81 16.80
C GLU A 304 114.08 115.88 17.91
N GLN A 305 113.91 114.84 18.72
CA GLN A 305 112.84 114.79 19.75
C GLN A 305 112.97 115.87 20.83
N ARG A 306 114.17 116.46 20.99
CA ARG A 306 114.40 117.67 21.79
C ARG A 306 113.56 118.89 21.36
N LYS A 307 112.86 118.83 20.22
CA LYS A 307 112.14 119.95 19.59
C LYS A 307 110.60 119.91 19.74
N LEU A 308 110.00 118.79 20.21
CA LEU A 308 108.55 118.51 19.97
C LEU A 308 107.67 118.35 21.23
N HIS A 309 108.21 118.15 22.44
CA HIS A 309 107.41 117.75 23.62
C HIS A 309 106.50 118.85 24.25
N LEU A 310 106.16 119.92 23.52
CA LEU A 310 105.64 121.17 24.08
C LEU A 310 104.10 121.37 23.93
N GLU A 311 103.31 120.30 23.75
CA GLU A 311 102.01 120.36 23.04
C GLU A 311 100.70 120.06 23.82
N VAL A 312 100.39 118.79 24.14
CA VAL A 312 98.98 118.27 24.18
C VAL A 312 98.28 118.34 25.57
N LEU A 313 97.80 117.21 26.13
CA LEU A 313 97.11 117.08 27.44
C LEU A 313 95.77 117.88 27.62
N LYS A 314 94.71 117.65 26.82
CA LYS A 314 93.60 118.64 26.67
C LYS A 314 92.10 118.26 26.63
N MET A 315 91.62 117.00 26.49
CA MET A 315 90.18 116.73 26.17
C MET A 315 89.59 115.37 26.65
N ASN A 316 88.25 115.25 26.60
CA ASN A 316 87.37 114.04 26.55
C ASN A 316 87.01 113.34 27.89
N GLU A 317 85.83 113.63 28.46
CA GLU A 317 85.28 113.01 29.70
C GLU A 317 83.74 112.66 29.74
N GLU A 318 82.98 112.59 28.65
CA GLU A 318 81.52 112.93 28.69
C GLU A 318 80.44 111.79 28.72
N ILE A 319 80.70 110.57 28.21
CA ILE A 319 79.75 109.93 27.25
C ILE A 319 78.70 108.90 27.83
N LEU A 320 78.68 108.57 29.12
CA LEU A 320 78.26 107.22 29.62
C LEU A 320 76.77 106.74 29.56
N GLN A 321 75.75 107.60 29.60
CA GLN A 321 74.52 107.44 30.42
C GLN A 321 73.54 106.22 30.21
N SER A 322 72.34 106.40 29.62
CA SER A 322 71.09 105.65 29.95
C SER A 322 70.78 104.35 29.16
N LYS A 323 69.82 103.50 29.62
CA LYS A 323 69.48 102.16 29.04
C LYS A 323 67.98 101.72 28.93
N GLU A 324 67.39 100.97 29.89
CA GLU A 324 66.41 99.86 29.60
C GLU A 324 64.87 100.15 29.44
N LEU A 325 64.06 100.14 30.52
CA LEU A 325 62.58 100.40 30.58
C LEU A 325 61.55 99.32 30.10
N LYS A 326 61.82 98.00 30.03
CA LYS A 326 60.94 97.04 29.28
C LYS A 326 60.62 95.68 29.96
N LYS A 327 59.58 95.52 30.82
CA LYS A 327 59.34 94.23 31.55
C LYS A 327 57.91 93.70 31.91
N ASP A 328 56.77 94.33 31.59
CA ASP A 328 55.52 94.08 32.39
C ASP A 328 54.34 93.23 31.80
N GLU A 329 54.42 92.58 30.62
CA GLU A 329 53.20 92.26 29.82
C GLU A 329 52.51 90.87 29.99
N GLU A 330 53.06 89.87 30.69
CA GLU A 330 52.77 88.43 30.40
C GLU A 330 51.56 87.71 31.09
N LYS A 331 50.54 88.40 31.65
CA LYS A 331 49.65 87.81 32.71
C LYS A 331 48.23 87.28 32.35
N MET A 332 47.84 87.12 31.08
CA MET A 332 46.40 87.08 30.69
C MET A 332 45.79 85.76 30.13
N ALA A 333 46.37 84.57 30.39
CA ALA A 333 46.04 83.35 29.62
C ALA A 333 44.90 82.43 30.12
N ASP A 334 44.76 82.18 31.43
CA ASP A 334 44.33 80.84 31.92
C ASP A 334 42.81 80.58 32.15
N LEU A 335 41.90 81.40 31.59
CA LEU A 335 40.47 81.40 31.98
C LEU A 335 39.49 80.56 31.12
N ARG A 336 39.93 79.54 30.37
CA ARG A 336 39.07 78.86 29.34
C ARG A 336 38.80 77.35 29.52
N ILE A 337 38.99 76.77 30.71
CA ILE A 337 39.01 75.30 30.89
C ILE A 337 37.74 74.70 31.56
N MET A 338 36.79 75.50 32.04
CA MET A 338 35.70 75.01 32.93
C MET A 338 34.38 74.54 32.28
N GLU A 339 34.17 74.66 30.96
CA GLU A 339 32.84 74.49 30.35
C GLU A 339 32.49 73.05 29.88
N TYR A 340 33.16 72.02 30.38
CA TYR A 340 33.09 70.66 29.82
C TYR A 340 31.89 69.79 30.26
N THR A 341 31.42 69.89 31.51
CA THR A 341 30.72 68.75 32.18
C THR A 341 29.19 68.81 32.28
N SER A 342 28.49 69.75 31.62
CA SER A 342 27.09 70.06 32.01
C SER A 342 25.99 69.22 31.32
N GLN A 343 25.61 68.13 32.00
CA GLN A 343 24.22 67.74 32.32
C GLN A 343 23.27 67.11 31.26
N LYS A 344 23.49 67.20 29.94
CA LYS A 344 22.33 67.12 29.00
C LYS A 344 22.04 65.84 28.18
N LEU A 345 22.66 64.68 28.44
CA LEU A 345 22.45 63.45 27.62
C LEU A 345 21.89 62.22 28.34
N GLU A 346 21.66 62.25 29.65
CA GLU A 346 21.24 61.06 30.42
C GLU A 346 19.73 61.03 30.79
N GLN A 347 18.95 62.08 30.47
CA GLN A 347 17.54 62.20 30.90
C GLN A 347 16.48 61.78 29.86
N GLU A 348 16.86 61.52 28.61
CA GLU A 348 15.87 61.23 27.54
C GLU A 348 15.58 59.72 27.35
N ALA A 349 16.37 58.84 27.97
CA ALA A 349 16.30 57.38 27.74
C ALA A 349 15.19 56.63 28.51
N GLU A 350 14.65 57.21 29.59
CA GLU A 350 13.78 56.46 30.53
C GLU A 350 12.27 56.50 30.18
N TYR A 351 11.83 57.43 29.33
CA TYR A 351 10.39 57.71 29.14
C TYR A 351 9.69 56.86 28.06
N GLU A 352 10.41 56.20 27.16
CA GLU A 352 9.79 55.42 26.06
C GLU A 352 9.23 54.06 26.51
N MET A 353 9.70 53.52 27.64
CA MET A 353 9.39 52.15 28.08
C MET A 353 7.96 51.95 28.59
N GLU A 354 7.25 53.01 29.01
CA GLU A 354 5.93 52.86 29.66
C GLU A 354 4.78 52.57 28.67
N GLN A 355 4.88 52.97 27.40
CA GLN A 355 3.76 52.80 26.45
C GLN A 355 3.43 51.35 26.09
N SER A 356 4.30 50.37 26.39
CA SER A 356 4.06 48.97 26.01
C SER A 356 3.01 48.24 26.88
N ARG A 357 2.48 48.85 27.95
CA ARG A 357 1.47 48.20 28.82
C ARG A 357 0.02 48.31 28.34
N GLN A 358 -0.37 49.36 27.62
CA GLN A 358 -1.78 49.62 27.24
C GLN A 358 -2.36 48.72 26.13
N LYS A 359 -1.62 47.69 25.67
CA LYS A 359 -2.03 46.80 24.56
C LYS A 359 -2.68 45.48 24.99
N LYS A 360 -2.83 45.20 26.30
CA LYS A 360 -3.30 43.89 26.82
C LYS A 360 -4.72 43.86 27.43
N GLU A 361 -5.48 44.95 27.38
CA GLU A 361 -6.86 44.97 27.91
C GLU A 361 -7.94 44.78 26.82
N LYS A 362 -7.59 44.86 25.53
CA LYS A 362 -8.54 44.72 24.41
C LYS A 362 -8.75 43.27 23.92
N GLU A 363 -8.80 42.34 24.87
CA GLU A 363 -8.96 40.89 24.59
C GLU A 363 -10.14 40.26 25.36
N MET A 364 -10.87 41.05 26.18
CA MET A 364 -11.90 40.57 27.11
C MET A 364 -13.36 40.65 26.61
N GLU A 365 -13.62 41.08 25.36
CA GLU A 365 -14.97 41.50 24.91
C GLU A 365 -15.48 40.86 23.59
N VAL A 366 -15.11 39.61 23.29
CA VAL A 366 -15.70 38.83 22.18
C VAL A 366 -16.18 37.46 22.69
N ALA A 367 -17.10 37.40 23.66
CA ALA A 367 -18.51 37.78 23.54
C ALA A 367 -19.30 37.09 22.39
N ARG A 368 -18.78 35.97 21.82
CA ARG A 368 -19.40 35.29 20.66
C ARG A 368 -19.88 33.86 20.87
N LEU A 369 -19.65 33.23 22.03
CA LEU A 369 -19.97 31.81 22.29
C LEU A 369 -20.76 31.56 23.59
N ARG A 370 -21.85 32.30 23.82
CA ARG A 370 -22.78 32.01 24.93
C ARG A 370 -24.27 32.38 24.72
N SER A 371 -24.71 32.50 23.48
CA SER A 371 -26.08 32.94 23.12
C SER A 371 -26.69 32.15 21.95
N LEU A 372 -26.63 30.81 21.99
CA LEU A 372 -27.24 29.93 20.96
C LEU A 372 -27.74 28.57 21.50
N GLN A 373 -28.13 28.51 22.77
CA GLN A 373 -28.85 27.35 23.35
C GLN A 373 -30.10 27.81 24.12
N GLU A 374 -30.84 28.72 23.49
CA GLU A 374 -32.19 29.13 23.91
C GLU A 374 -33.21 28.44 22.99
N ARG A 375 -33.49 27.18 23.30
CA ARG A 375 -34.52 26.35 22.67
C ARG A 375 -34.96 25.24 23.62
N ASP A 376 -36.17 24.72 23.39
CA ASP A 376 -36.66 23.43 23.88
C ASP A 376 -36.84 23.28 25.41
N LYS A 377 -37.59 24.20 26.03
CA LYS A 377 -38.32 23.97 27.29
C LYS A 377 -39.77 24.42 27.19
N ASP A 378 -40.69 23.58 27.69
CA ASP A 378 -42.14 23.78 27.84
C ASP A 378 -42.90 24.21 26.55
N TYR A 379 -43.66 23.38 25.84
CA TYR A 379 -44.36 22.12 26.19
C TYR A 379 -45.45 22.25 27.29
N LYS A 380 -46.02 23.45 27.46
CA LYS A 380 -47.22 23.70 28.30
C LYS A 380 -48.23 24.63 27.61
N ALA A 381 -48.74 24.22 26.45
CA ALA A 381 -49.73 24.99 25.68
C ALA A 381 -50.99 24.19 25.27
N ASP A 382 -51.02 22.87 25.47
CA ASP A 382 -51.96 21.97 24.78
C ASP A 382 -53.12 21.40 25.63
N GLN A 383 -53.38 21.92 26.84
CA GLN A 383 -54.56 21.53 27.64
C GLN A 383 -55.27 22.72 28.28
N ASP A 384 -56.17 23.35 27.51
CA ASP A 384 -57.24 24.21 28.04
C ASP A 384 -58.60 23.73 27.48
N GLU A 385 -59.05 22.59 28.01
CA GLU A 385 -60.05 21.67 27.43
C GLU A 385 -61.53 22.15 27.58
N LEU A 386 -61.74 23.45 27.78
CA LEU A 386 -62.95 24.02 28.37
C LEU A 386 -64.10 24.32 27.38
N ARG A 387 -64.59 23.29 26.66
CA ARG A 387 -65.74 23.40 25.71
C ARG A 387 -67.00 22.57 26.06
N ALA A 388 -67.15 21.98 27.26
CA ALA A 388 -67.88 20.70 27.41
C ALA A 388 -69.21 20.57 28.27
N ARG A 389 -70.10 21.55 28.58
CA ARG A 389 -71.03 21.41 29.79
C ARG A 389 -72.54 21.96 29.82
N ARG A 390 -73.71 21.19 29.70
CA ARG A 390 -75.18 21.73 29.70
C ARG A 390 -76.65 21.11 30.14
N ASN A 391 -77.19 19.83 30.16
CA ASN A 391 -78.71 19.49 29.93
C ASN A 391 -79.69 18.80 31.04
N GLN A 392 -81.06 18.53 30.83
CA GLN A 392 -82.15 18.01 31.81
C GLN A 392 -83.53 17.26 31.33
N GLU A 393 -84.55 16.83 32.19
CA GLU A 393 -85.70 15.78 32.01
C GLU A 393 -87.20 15.93 32.66
N ALA A 394 -88.23 14.98 32.57
CA ALA A 394 -89.68 14.97 33.16
C ALA A 394 -90.65 13.65 33.13
N ALA A 395 -91.85 13.50 33.88
CA ALA A 395 -92.86 12.30 33.89
C ALA A 395 -94.32 12.31 34.63
N GLU A 396 -95.20 11.21 34.53
CA GLU A 396 -96.27 10.55 35.49
C GLU A 396 -97.90 10.75 35.50
N ARG A 397 -98.82 9.72 35.82
CA ARG A 397 -100.18 9.67 36.63
C ARG A 397 -101.49 8.73 36.33
N GLU A 398 -102.28 8.28 37.39
CA GLU A 398 -103.80 7.95 37.65
C GLU A 398 -104.71 6.66 37.23
N TRP A 399 -105.76 6.17 38.03
CA TRP A 399 -106.81 5.03 37.80
C TRP A 399 -107.89 4.53 38.91
N ARG A 400 -109.26 4.29 38.74
CA ARG A 400 -110.30 3.85 39.84
C ARG A 400 -111.75 3.14 39.54
N LYS A 401 -112.30 2.21 40.43
CA LYS A 401 -113.76 1.83 40.94
C LYS A 401 -114.91 0.90 40.25
N LYS A 402 -115.75 0.05 40.99
CA LYS A 402 -117.09 -0.67 40.62
C LYS A 402 -118.02 -1.37 41.76
N GLU A 403 -119.25 -1.98 41.52
CA GLU A 403 -120.27 -2.61 42.53
C GLU A 403 -121.48 -3.62 42.05
N ARG A 404 -122.43 -4.19 42.91
CA ARG A 404 -123.87 -4.83 42.79
C ARG A 404 -124.30 -6.40 42.96
N GLU A 405 -125.60 -6.87 42.78
CA GLU A 405 -126.41 -7.99 43.54
C GLU A 405 -127.47 -9.02 42.81
N GLN A 406 -128.47 -9.82 43.44
CA GLN A 406 -129.19 -11.17 43.06
C GLN A 406 -130.60 -11.72 43.69
N ALA A 407 -131.11 -13.02 43.45
CA ALA A 407 -132.50 -13.64 43.76
C ALA A 407 -132.76 -15.27 43.69
N ARG A 408 -133.98 -15.97 43.64
CA ARG A 408 -134.22 -17.50 43.31
C ARG A 408 -133.69 -17.86 41.93
N ARG A 409 -133.67 -16.84 41.08
CA ARG A 409 -132.78 -16.75 39.94
C ARG A 409 -131.43 -17.39 40.28
N ARG A 410 -130.74 -16.99 41.36
CA ARG A 410 -129.53 -17.66 41.86
C ARG A 410 -129.67 -19.17 41.96
N ALA A 411 -130.76 -19.80 42.42
CA ALA A 411 -130.81 -21.27 42.58
C ALA A 411 -130.83 -22.04 41.23
N GLU A 412 -131.66 -21.62 40.27
CA GLU A 412 -131.66 -22.24 38.92
C GLU A 412 -130.51 -21.72 38.06
N GLU A 413 -130.10 -20.47 38.26
CA GLU A 413 -128.82 -19.95 37.81
C GLU A 413 -127.67 -20.67 38.50
N ASP A 414 -127.78 -21.25 39.70
CA ASP A 414 -126.71 -21.91 40.47
C ASP A 414 -126.53 -23.33 39.95
N ASP A 415 -127.60 -24.03 39.58
CA ASP A 415 -127.47 -25.32 38.88
C ASP A 415 -127.00 -25.11 37.44
N ARG A 416 -127.44 -24.04 36.76
CA ARG A 416 -126.86 -23.62 35.47
C ARG A 416 -125.44 -23.09 35.59
N LEU A 417 -125.06 -22.47 36.71
CA LEU A 417 -123.70 -22.01 37.02
C LEU A 417 -122.85 -23.15 37.59
N LYS A 418 -123.43 -24.25 38.08
CA LYS A 418 -122.71 -25.49 38.39
C LYS A 418 -122.44 -26.24 37.10
N ALA A 419 -123.42 -26.38 36.20
CA ALA A 419 -123.21 -26.91 34.86
C ALA A 419 -122.20 -26.05 34.09
N ALA A 420 -122.44 -24.74 33.96
CA ALA A 420 -121.52 -23.82 33.30
C ALA A 420 -120.19 -23.64 34.07
N ARG A 421 -120.10 -23.87 35.39
CA ARG A 421 -118.80 -23.99 36.09
C ARG A 421 -118.13 -25.31 35.79
N LEU A 422 -118.82 -26.43 35.64
CA LEU A 422 -118.20 -27.70 35.28
C LEU A 422 -117.75 -27.68 33.82
N GLU A 423 -118.51 -27.04 32.92
CA GLU A 423 -118.10 -26.73 31.55
C GLU A 423 -116.94 -25.70 31.55
N GLN A 424 -116.99 -24.64 32.36
CA GLN A 424 -115.88 -23.69 32.49
C GLN A 424 -114.64 -24.32 33.16
N ILE A 425 -114.81 -25.24 34.11
CA ILE A 425 -113.72 -25.96 34.78
C ILE A 425 -113.10 -26.93 33.80
N THR A 426 -113.87 -27.81 33.14
CA THR A 426 -113.33 -28.73 32.13
C THR A 426 -112.77 -28.00 30.90
N HIS A 427 -113.36 -26.89 30.46
CA HIS A 427 -112.79 -26.04 29.42
C HIS A 427 -111.52 -25.34 29.90
N LYS A 428 -111.46 -24.86 31.15
CA LYS A 428 -110.25 -24.27 31.74
C LYS A 428 -109.17 -25.32 32.01
N GLU A 429 -109.51 -26.54 32.39
CA GLU A 429 -108.60 -27.67 32.54
C GLU A 429 -108.06 -28.11 31.18
N HIS A 430 -108.90 -28.11 30.14
CA HIS A 430 -108.47 -28.35 28.77
C HIS A 430 -107.55 -27.23 28.26
N LEU A 431 -107.89 -25.95 28.49
CA LEU A 431 -107.04 -24.81 28.18
C LEU A 431 -105.72 -24.86 28.95
N LEU A 432 -105.74 -25.09 30.27
CA LEU A 432 -104.54 -25.27 31.10
C LEU A 432 -103.71 -26.49 30.68
N SER A 433 -104.34 -27.55 30.17
CA SER A 433 -103.64 -28.71 29.61
C SER A 433 -102.98 -28.37 28.26
N MET A 434 -103.64 -27.59 27.41
CA MET A 434 -103.08 -27.06 26.17
C MET A 434 -101.98 -26.01 26.43
N GLU A 435 -102.13 -25.17 27.45
CA GLU A 435 -101.18 -24.16 27.90
C GLU A 435 -99.95 -24.83 28.50
N ALA A 436 -100.10 -25.75 29.46
CA ALA A 436 -98.98 -26.56 29.95
C ALA A 436 -98.32 -27.40 28.83
N GLY A 437 -99.07 -27.82 27.81
CA GLY A 437 -98.54 -28.46 26.60
C GLY A 437 -97.70 -27.50 25.74
N ARG A 438 -98.15 -26.24 25.57
CA ARG A 438 -97.41 -25.17 24.88
C ARG A 438 -96.17 -24.76 25.67
N GLU A 439 -96.30 -24.51 26.96
CA GLU A 439 -95.20 -24.18 27.88
C GLU A 439 -94.13 -25.27 27.88
N ARG A 440 -94.50 -26.56 27.92
CA ARG A 440 -93.55 -27.67 27.75
C ARG A 440 -92.88 -27.66 26.38
N ALA A 441 -93.64 -27.46 25.30
CA ALA A 441 -93.08 -27.40 23.96
C ALA A 441 -92.16 -26.17 23.74
N GLU A 442 -92.43 -25.05 24.41
CA GLU A 442 -91.60 -23.84 24.37
C GLU A 442 -90.37 -23.98 25.27
N PHE A 443 -90.51 -24.54 26.47
CA PHE A 443 -89.39 -24.92 27.34
C PHE A 443 -88.46 -25.92 26.64
N GLU A 444 -88.99 -26.92 25.94
CA GLU A 444 -88.19 -27.82 25.10
C GLU A 444 -87.49 -27.09 23.94
N ARG A 445 -88.15 -26.12 23.28
CA ARG A 445 -87.48 -25.31 22.23
C ARG A 445 -86.35 -24.47 22.82
N VAL A 446 -86.57 -23.84 23.99
CA VAL A 446 -85.56 -23.05 24.71
C VAL A 446 -84.40 -23.94 25.15
N LEU A 447 -84.66 -25.13 25.70
CA LEU A 447 -83.62 -26.10 26.04
C LEU A 447 -82.84 -26.56 24.79
N ARG A 448 -83.51 -26.81 23.66
CA ARG A 448 -82.83 -27.18 22.40
C ARG A 448 -81.94 -26.03 21.90
N ALA A 449 -82.46 -24.81 21.87
CA ALA A 449 -81.70 -23.61 21.49
C ALA A 449 -80.50 -23.37 22.43
N GLN A 450 -80.69 -23.49 23.74
CA GLN A 450 -79.61 -23.36 24.74
C GLN A 450 -78.54 -24.45 24.58
N ASN A 451 -78.94 -25.70 24.28
CA ASN A 451 -78.00 -26.78 23.98
C ASN A 451 -77.24 -26.54 22.66
N GLU A 452 -77.89 -25.99 21.63
CA GLU A 452 -77.23 -25.56 20.38
C GLU A 452 -76.26 -24.40 20.63
N GLU A 453 -76.60 -23.44 21.49
CA GLU A 453 -75.71 -22.34 21.88
C GLU A 453 -74.49 -22.85 22.64
N ILE A 454 -74.68 -23.71 23.65
CA ILE A 454 -73.59 -24.39 24.39
C ILE A 454 -72.70 -25.20 23.43
N TRP A 455 -73.28 -25.87 22.41
CA TRP A 455 -72.50 -26.59 21.40
C TRP A 455 -71.70 -25.63 20.51
N ARG A 456 -72.30 -24.54 20.02
CA ARG A 456 -71.63 -23.50 19.22
C ARG A 456 -70.55 -22.75 20.02
N ASP A 457 -70.74 -22.56 21.33
CA ASP A 457 -69.77 -21.95 22.24
C ASP A 457 -68.57 -22.88 22.42
N ARG A 458 -68.79 -24.18 22.69
CA ARG A 458 -67.73 -25.20 22.76
C ARG A 458 -66.95 -25.29 21.46
N GLU A 459 -67.63 -25.30 20.30
CA GLU A 459 -66.95 -25.31 19.01
C GLU A 459 -66.10 -24.04 18.79
N ARG A 460 -66.61 -22.87 19.21
CA ARG A 460 -65.84 -21.60 19.18
C ARG A 460 -64.65 -21.63 20.12
N GLU A 461 -64.78 -22.16 21.33
CA GLU A 461 -63.66 -22.39 22.26
C GLU A 461 -62.61 -23.33 21.67
N GLU A 462 -63.00 -24.47 21.09
CA GLU A 462 -62.07 -25.41 20.47
C GLU A 462 -61.32 -24.78 19.29
N ARG A 463 -62.03 -24.05 18.42
CA ARG A 463 -61.42 -23.28 17.33
C ARG A 463 -60.46 -22.20 17.85
N GLN A 464 -60.74 -21.56 18.99
CA GLN A 464 -59.82 -20.62 19.64
C GLN A 464 -58.60 -21.33 20.25
N LYS A 465 -58.79 -22.43 20.99
CA LYS A 465 -57.72 -23.26 21.56
C LYS A 465 -56.77 -23.76 20.47
N GLN A 466 -57.30 -24.25 19.35
CA GLN A 466 -56.50 -24.64 18.18
C GLN A 466 -55.72 -23.47 17.56
N ARG A 467 -56.30 -22.26 17.47
CA ARG A 467 -55.59 -21.06 17.00
C ARG A 467 -54.45 -20.66 17.95
N VAL A 468 -54.68 -20.68 19.26
CA VAL A 468 -53.66 -20.39 20.27
C VAL A 468 -52.52 -21.42 20.24
N MET A 469 -52.84 -22.72 20.09
CA MET A 469 -51.82 -23.77 19.95
C MET A 469 -50.95 -23.57 18.70
N ARG A 470 -51.56 -23.34 17.53
CA ARG A 470 -50.83 -23.06 16.28
C ARG A 470 -49.99 -21.79 16.36
N HIS A 471 -50.49 -20.74 17.03
CA HIS A 471 -49.72 -19.52 17.27
C HIS A 471 -48.52 -19.77 18.19
N ALA A 472 -48.72 -20.51 19.29
CA ALA A 472 -47.64 -20.88 20.19
C ALA A 472 -46.62 -21.84 19.55
N GLU A 473 -47.04 -22.71 18.63
CA GLU A 473 -46.15 -23.51 17.78
C GLU A 473 -45.31 -22.64 16.84
N GLY A 474 -45.95 -21.68 16.16
CA GLY A 474 -45.27 -20.69 15.31
C GLY A 474 -44.25 -19.83 16.05
N VAL A 475 -44.60 -19.31 17.24
CA VAL A 475 -43.66 -18.57 18.10
C VAL A 475 -42.49 -19.47 18.54
N ARG A 476 -42.76 -20.75 18.87
CA ARG A 476 -41.70 -21.73 19.20
C ARG A 476 -40.88 -22.16 17.98
N GLN A 477 -41.35 -21.97 16.75
CA GLN A 477 -40.54 -22.12 15.54
C GLN A 477 -39.65 -20.88 15.36
N GLN A 478 -40.23 -19.67 15.38
CA GLN A 478 -39.51 -18.40 15.28
C GLN A 478 -38.40 -18.23 16.33
N MET A 479 -38.62 -18.68 17.58
CA MET A 479 -37.56 -18.67 18.60
C MET A 479 -36.40 -19.60 18.23
N ARG A 480 -36.66 -20.84 17.79
CA ARG A 480 -35.61 -21.78 17.36
C ARG A 480 -34.89 -21.33 16.08
N GLU A 481 -35.60 -20.71 15.15
CA GLU A 481 -35.03 -20.08 13.95
C GLU A 481 -34.10 -18.90 14.33
N ARG A 482 -34.51 -18.06 15.29
CA ARG A 482 -33.67 -16.96 15.79
C ARG A 482 -32.48 -17.44 16.64
N GLU A 483 -32.66 -18.49 17.43
CA GLU A 483 -31.58 -19.15 18.18
C GLU A 483 -30.54 -19.76 17.24
N THR A 484 -30.99 -20.50 16.20
CA THR A 484 -30.07 -21.03 15.17
C THR A 484 -29.37 -19.91 14.40
N GLN A 485 -30.08 -18.89 13.94
CA GLN A 485 -29.48 -17.72 13.28
C GLN A 485 -28.44 -16.99 14.15
N THR A 486 -28.70 -16.80 15.45
CA THR A 486 -27.73 -16.14 16.35
C THR A 486 -26.54 -17.04 16.70
N VAL A 487 -26.70 -18.37 16.68
CA VAL A 487 -25.57 -19.32 16.77
C VAL A 487 -24.75 -19.33 15.47
N GLU A 488 -25.41 -19.25 14.31
CA GLU A 488 -24.74 -19.18 13.00
C GLU A 488 -24.00 -17.85 12.80
N GLN A 489 -24.60 -16.72 13.20
CA GLN A 489 -23.94 -15.40 13.22
C GLN A 489 -22.68 -15.42 14.09
N ARG A 490 -22.76 -15.91 15.33
CA ARG A 490 -21.59 -16.05 16.21
C ARG A 490 -20.52 -16.99 15.64
N ARG A 491 -20.92 -18.05 14.94
CA ARG A 491 -19.97 -18.94 14.25
C ARG A 491 -19.31 -18.25 13.06
N ALA A 492 -20.03 -17.44 12.30
CA ALA A 492 -19.46 -16.64 11.22
C ALA A 492 -18.51 -15.56 11.77
N GLU A 493 -18.92 -14.80 12.80
CA GLU A 493 -18.07 -13.82 13.50
C GLU A 493 -16.76 -14.46 14.01
N LEU A 494 -16.84 -15.65 14.62
CA LEU A 494 -15.66 -16.41 15.05
C LEU A 494 -14.80 -16.90 13.87
N GLN A 495 -15.41 -17.35 12.77
CA GLN A 495 -14.67 -17.79 11.57
C GLN A 495 -13.99 -16.64 10.82
N GLU A 496 -14.61 -15.47 10.72
CA GLU A 496 -13.96 -14.28 10.16
C GLU A 496 -12.83 -13.80 11.09
N HIS A 497 -13.01 -13.85 12.41
CA HIS A 497 -11.95 -13.55 13.38
C HIS A 497 -10.78 -14.56 13.32
N GLU A 498 -11.07 -15.86 13.14
CA GLU A 498 -10.05 -16.89 12.90
C GLU A 498 -9.29 -16.63 11.60
N ARG A 499 -9.97 -16.28 10.50
CA ARG A 499 -9.32 -15.88 9.23
C ARG A 499 -8.45 -14.66 9.39
N ILE A 500 -8.94 -13.59 10.05
CA ILE A 500 -8.15 -12.38 10.31
C ILE A 500 -6.89 -12.74 11.12
N LEU A 501 -6.99 -13.58 12.15
CA LEU A 501 -5.82 -14.07 12.90
C LEU A 501 -4.86 -14.91 12.05
N GLU A 502 -5.35 -15.71 11.10
CA GLU A 502 -4.50 -16.46 10.16
C GLU A 502 -3.83 -15.55 9.13
N GLU A 503 -4.54 -14.58 8.56
CA GLU A 503 -4.00 -13.57 7.65
C GLU A 503 -2.94 -12.71 8.35
N ASP A 504 -3.17 -12.31 9.60
CA ASP A 504 -2.21 -11.61 10.47
C ASP A 504 -0.96 -12.46 10.75
N ARG A 505 -1.13 -13.75 11.05
CA ARG A 505 0.00 -14.69 11.24
C ARG A 505 0.82 -14.82 9.95
N VAL A 506 0.15 -14.91 8.80
CA VAL A 506 0.78 -15.00 7.47
C VAL A 506 1.41 -13.66 7.05
N ARG A 507 0.85 -12.51 7.42
CA ARG A 507 1.45 -11.18 7.26
C ARG A 507 2.72 -11.05 8.13
N ARG A 508 2.63 -11.33 9.43
CA ARG A 508 3.78 -11.33 10.36
C ARG A 508 4.88 -12.30 9.93
N ALA A 509 4.55 -13.51 9.45
CA ALA A 509 5.54 -14.45 8.94
C ALA A 509 6.24 -13.94 7.67
N ARG A 510 5.49 -13.39 6.70
CA ARG A 510 6.06 -12.76 5.49
C ARG A 510 6.96 -11.57 5.84
N LEU A 511 6.50 -10.67 6.70
CA LEU A 511 7.28 -9.52 7.17
C LEU A 511 8.54 -9.96 7.92
N SER A 512 8.47 -11.00 8.77
CA SER A 512 9.64 -11.56 9.44
C SER A 512 10.66 -12.14 8.45
N HIS A 513 10.18 -12.82 7.40
CA HIS A 513 11.04 -13.31 6.32
C HIS A 513 11.71 -12.18 5.54
N ILE A 514 10.97 -11.13 5.17
CA ILE A 514 11.51 -9.95 4.49
C ILE A 514 12.50 -9.20 5.38
N LYS A 515 12.19 -9.01 6.68
CA LYS A 515 13.12 -8.45 7.67
C LYS A 515 14.44 -9.24 7.66
N ALA A 516 14.39 -10.58 7.72
CA ALA A 516 15.58 -11.43 7.66
C ALA A 516 16.33 -11.32 6.31
N GLN A 517 15.63 -11.34 5.17
CA GLN A 517 16.22 -11.17 3.84
C GLN A 517 16.96 -9.83 3.70
N LYS A 518 16.29 -8.71 4.03
CA LYS A 518 16.91 -7.38 4.03
C LYS A 518 18.14 -7.32 4.93
N LEU A 519 18.08 -7.89 6.13
CA LEU A 519 19.22 -7.94 7.05
C LEU A 519 20.40 -8.77 6.50
N MET A 520 20.15 -9.78 5.66
CA MET A 520 21.20 -10.50 4.93
C MET A 520 21.72 -9.67 3.74
N GLU A 521 20.85 -8.99 2.98
CA GLU A 521 21.25 -8.06 1.90
C GLU A 521 22.22 -6.98 2.41
N LEU A 522 21.99 -6.39 3.58
CA LEU A 522 22.89 -5.40 4.20
C LEU A 522 24.26 -5.96 4.55
N LYS A 523 24.30 -7.19 5.08
CA LYS A 523 25.53 -7.88 5.47
C LYS A 523 26.34 -8.31 4.25
N LEU A 524 25.66 -8.69 3.16
CA LEU A 524 26.27 -8.95 1.85
C LEU A 524 26.76 -7.67 1.16
N ALA A 525 26.09 -6.54 1.38
CA ALA A 525 26.50 -5.22 0.89
C ALA A 525 27.72 -4.62 1.64
N GLY A 526 28.32 -5.36 2.59
CA GLY A 526 29.55 -4.95 3.28
C GLY A 526 29.37 -3.87 4.36
N LEU A 527 28.13 -3.58 4.78
CA LEU A 527 27.88 -2.59 5.82
C LEU A 527 28.47 -3.03 7.18
N PRO A 528 29.20 -2.15 7.90
CA PRO A 528 29.77 -2.49 9.20
C PRO A 528 28.70 -2.98 10.20
N ALA A 529 29.03 -4.04 10.94
CA ALA A 529 28.09 -4.74 11.82
C ALA A 529 27.41 -3.84 12.87
N LYS A 530 28.06 -2.73 13.28
CA LYS A 530 27.48 -1.65 14.09
C LYS A 530 26.10 -1.24 13.56
N TYR A 531 26.03 -0.80 12.31
CA TYR A 531 24.79 -0.29 11.72
C TYR A 531 23.80 -1.40 11.40
N CYS A 532 24.27 -2.60 11.02
CA CYS A 532 23.39 -3.76 10.86
C CYS A 532 22.64 -4.06 12.16
N ASN A 533 23.34 -4.07 13.31
CA ASN A 533 22.73 -4.29 14.62
C ASN A 533 21.81 -3.12 15.05
N GLU A 534 22.08 -1.89 14.62
CA GLU A 534 21.16 -0.75 14.80
C GLU A 534 19.88 -0.91 13.97
N VAL A 535 19.99 -1.38 12.72
CA VAL A 535 18.83 -1.70 11.87
C VAL A 535 18.01 -2.81 12.51
N GLU A 536 18.63 -3.92 12.93
CA GLU A 536 17.95 -5.03 13.62
C GLU A 536 17.12 -4.54 14.81
N ARG A 537 17.74 -3.78 15.72
CA ARG A 537 17.05 -3.21 16.89
C ARG A 537 15.88 -2.31 16.50
N LYS A 538 16.07 -1.39 15.54
CA LYS A 538 15.00 -0.50 15.07
C LYS A 538 13.87 -1.30 14.41
N VAL A 539 14.18 -2.30 13.61
CA VAL A 539 13.24 -3.15 12.86
C VAL A 539 12.43 -4.11 13.76
N HIS A 540 12.96 -4.44 14.95
CA HIS A 540 12.20 -5.13 16.01
C HIS A 540 11.35 -4.19 16.87
N VAL A 541 11.72 -2.90 16.99
CA VAL A 541 11.00 -1.88 17.77
C VAL A 541 9.92 -1.16 16.95
N LEU A 542 9.99 -1.17 15.62
CA LEU A 542 8.91 -0.72 14.74
C LEU A 542 7.61 -1.46 15.12
N PRO A 543 6.55 -0.76 15.60
CA PRO A 543 5.28 -1.41 15.88
C PRO A 543 4.67 -1.93 14.58
N ASP A 544 4.06 -3.11 14.65
CA ASP A 544 3.07 -3.53 13.66
C ASP A 544 2.03 -2.40 13.55
N LEU A 545 1.77 -1.92 12.32
CA LEU A 545 0.68 -0.97 12.11
C LEU A 545 -0.65 -1.71 12.24
N ALA A 546 -1.24 -1.66 13.42
CA ALA A 546 -2.68 -1.81 13.56
C ALA A 546 -3.36 -0.58 12.93
N GLU A 547 -4.17 -0.83 11.90
CA GLU A 547 -5.06 0.15 11.26
C GLU A 547 -6.35 0.36 12.07
#